data_AF-A0A257ZPG5-F1
#
_entry.id   AF-A0A257ZPG5-F1
#
_cell.length_a   1.000
_cell.length_b   1.000
_cell.length_c   1.000
_cell.angle_alpha   90.00
_cell.angle_beta   90.00
_cell.angle_gamma   90.00
#
_symmetry.space_group_name_H-M   'P 1'
#
loop_
_entity.id
_entity.type
_entity.pdbx_description
1 polymer ?
#
loop_
_entity_poly.entity_id
_entity_poly.type
_entity_poly.pdbx_seq_one_letter_code
_entity_poly.pdbx_strand_id
1 'polypeptide(L)' 'MIVADDNDDYVGEIRIYAGIQEPEGWMFCDGREVSAQSYPALAHALGYVWGGGGPRFRIPDLRGRLTVGEGKGTG' A
#
# COMPACT_ATOMS: atom_id res chain seq x y z
N MET A 1 7.27 0.25 -2.25
CA MET A 1 6.26 1.31 -2.41
C MET A 1 4.95 0.68 -2.82
N ILE A 2 3.84 1.33 -2.49
CA ILE A 2 2.51 0.94 -2.90
C ILE A 2 2.01 1.92 -3.97
N VAL A 3 1.35 1.40 -5.00
CA VAL A 3 0.66 2.20 -6.02
C VAL A 3 -0.57 2.83 -5.37
N ALA A 4 -0.63 4.17 -5.36
CA ALA A 4 -1.71 4.93 -4.73
C ALA A 4 -2.72 5.52 -5.73
N ASP A 5 -2.38 5.57 -7.02
CA ASP A 5 -3.19 6.15 -8.10
C ASP A 5 -3.16 5.29 -9.38
N ASP A 6 -4.21 5.39 -10.21
CA ASP A 6 -4.48 4.55 -11.39
C ASP A 6 -3.83 5.12 -12.67
N ASN A 7 -2.51 5.28 -12.68
CA ASN A 7 -1.80 5.96 -13.76
C ASN A 7 -1.10 5.01 -14.76
N ASP A 8 -1.54 3.74 -14.82
CA ASP A 8 -1.11 2.56 -15.63
C ASP A 8 -0.88 1.29 -14.78
N ASP A 9 -0.96 1.41 -13.45
CA ASP A 9 -0.69 0.32 -12.52
C ASP A 9 -1.92 -0.05 -11.68
N TYR A 10 -2.03 -1.32 -11.26
CA TYR A 10 -3.10 -1.72 -10.36
C TYR A 10 -2.89 -1.08 -8.98
N VAL A 11 -3.85 -0.25 -8.57
CA VAL A 11 -3.84 0.40 -7.26
C VAL A 11 -3.80 -0.65 -6.14
N GLY A 12 -2.87 -0.49 -5.20
CA GLY A 12 -2.61 -1.45 -4.13
C GLY A 12 -1.47 -2.43 -4.40
N GLU A 13 -0.87 -2.44 -5.60
CA GLU A 13 0.33 -3.22 -5.88
C GLU A 13 1.54 -2.73 -5.09
N ILE A 14 2.37 -3.67 -4.66
CA ILE A 14 3.60 -3.41 -3.93
C ILE A 14 4.79 -3.67 -4.87
N ARG A 15 5.57 -2.62 -5.16
CA ARG A 15 6.81 -2.74 -5.95
C ARG A 15 8.03 -2.31 -5.16
N ILE A 16 9.15 -2.98 -5.40
CA ILE A 16 10.44 -2.61 -4.84
C ILE A 16 10.93 -1.37 -5.59
N TYR A 17 11.32 -0.35 -4.84
CA TYR A 17 11.80 0.92 -5.37
C TYR A 17 13.14 1.25 -4.75
N ALA A 18 14.11 1.60 -5.59
CA ALA A 18 15.48 1.89 -5.18
C ALA A 18 15.77 3.40 -5.01
N GLY A 19 14.79 4.27 -5.24
CA GLY A 19 14.94 5.71 -5.02
C GLY A 19 14.61 6.14 -3.59
N ILE A 20 14.97 7.39 -3.27
CA ILE A 20 14.84 7.98 -1.92
C ILE A 20 13.61 8.89 -1.76
N GLN A 21 12.91 9.21 -2.85
CA GLN A 21 11.76 10.11 -2.86
C GLN A 21 10.52 9.40 -3.39
N GLU A 22 9.34 9.77 -2.89
CA GLU A 22 8.05 9.25 -3.35
C GLU A 22 7.72 9.88 -4.72
N PRO A 23 7.65 9.10 -5.81
CA PRO A 23 7.17 9.61 -7.09
C PRO A 23 5.66 9.83 -7.05
N GLU A 24 5.15 10.64 -7.98
CA GLU A 24 3.71 10.91 -8.12
C GLU A 24 2.93 9.62 -8.38
N GLY A 25 1.82 9.44 -7.68
CA GLY A 25 1.01 8.21 -7.75
C GLY A 25 1.53 7.05 -6.90
N TRP A 26 2.64 7.22 -6.17
CA TRP A 26 3.22 6.19 -5.32
C TRP A 26 3.41 6.65 -3.88
N MET A 27 3.44 5.69 -2.97
CA MET A 27 3.72 5.95 -1.55
C MET A 27 4.67 4.91 -0.96
N PHE A 28 5.53 5.31 -0.03
CA PHE A 28 6.31 4.36 0.75
C PHE A 28 5.39 3.57 1.69
N CYS A 29 5.61 2.25 1.76
CA CYS A 29 4.92 1.39 2.70
C CYS A 29 5.56 1.54 4.09
N ASP A 30 5.19 2.58 4.83
CA ASP A 30 5.76 2.93 6.13
C ASP A 30 4.77 2.82 7.31
N GLY A 31 3.57 2.29 7.07
CA GLY A 31 2.55 2.12 8.10
C GLY A 31 1.77 3.39 8.44
N ARG A 32 1.94 4.50 7.70
CA ARG A 32 1.22 5.75 7.98
C ARG A 32 -0.29 5.60 7.77
N GLU A 33 -1.04 6.48 8.41
CA GLU A 33 -2.49 6.59 8.22
C GLU A 33 -2.80 7.62 7.14
N VAL A 34 -3.63 7.23 6.18
CA VAL A 34 -4.01 8.03 5.00
C VAL A 34 -5.53 8.16 4.91
N SER A 35 -5.98 9.27 4.32
CA SER A 35 -7.42 9.56 4.16
C SER A 35 -8.01 8.77 3.00
N ALA A 36 -9.10 8.05 3.25
CA ALA A 36 -9.87 7.37 2.23
C ALA A 36 -10.49 8.35 1.21
N GLN A 37 -10.69 9.61 1.61
CA GLN A 37 -11.18 10.65 0.70
C GLN A 37 -10.10 11.11 -0.29
N SER A 38 -8.83 11.09 0.13
CA SER A 38 -7.71 11.49 -0.72
C SER A 38 -7.25 10.36 -1.64
N TYR A 39 -7.37 9.11 -1.19
CA TYR A 39 -6.97 7.92 -1.95
C TYR A 39 -8.09 6.88 -1.97
N PRO A 40 -9.22 7.15 -2.64
CA PRO A 40 -10.40 6.28 -2.63
C PRO A 40 -10.12 4.91 -3.28
N ALA A 41 -9.34 4.88 -4.36
CA ALA A 41 -8.95 3.63 -5.03
C ALA A 41 -8.07 2.76 -4.12
N LEU A 42 -7.11 3.36 -3.42
CA LEU A 42 -6.23 2.66 -2.49
C LEU A 42 -6.99 2.15 -1.26
N ALA A 43 -7.94 2.95 -0.76
CA ALA A 43 -8.83 2.52 0.32
C ALA A 43 -9.70 1.33 -0.10
N HIS A 44 -10.17 1.31 -1.34
CA HIS A 44 -10.93 0.19 -1.89
C HIS A 44 -10.07 -1.09 -2.04
N ALA A 45 -8.81 -0.95 -2.44
CA ALA A 45 -7.88 -2.06 -2.62
C ALA A 45 -7.41 -2.67 -1.27
N LEU A 46 -7.05 -1.84 -0.29
CA LEU A 46 -6.50 -2.31 0.99
C LEU A 46 -7.56 -2.52 2.08
N GLY A 47 -8.68 -1.79 2.02
CA GLY A 47 -9.66 -1.72 3.11
C GLY A 47 -9.02 -1.30 4.42
N TYR A 48 -9.37 -2.02 5.50
CA TYR A 48 -8.81 -1.83 6.85
C TYR A 48 -7.91 -3.00 7.27
N VAL A 49 -7.38 -3.78 6.32
CA VAL A 49 -6.56 -4.98 6.61
C VAL A 49 -5.33 -4.64 7.46
N TRP A 50 -4.76 -3.45 7.24
CA TRP A 50 -3.59 -2.94 7.98
C TRP A 50 -3.97 -2.05 9.17
N GLY A 51 -5.26 -2.01 9.51
CA GLY A 51 -5.84 -1.14 10.51
C GLY A 51 -6.37 0.18 9.93
N GLY A 52 -6.94 0.99 10.82
CA GLY A 52 -7.66 2.21 10.48
C GLY A 52 -9.06 2.22 11.08
N GLY A 53 -9.81 3.27 10.81
CA GLY A 53 -11.17 3.43 11.32
C GLY A 53 -11.85 4.69 10.81
N GLY A 54 -13.02 4.52 10.21
CA GLY A 54 -13.84 5.63 9.70
C GLY A 54 -13.27 6.23 8.41
N PRO A 55 -12.96 7.54 8.35
CA PRO A 55 -12.50 8.18 7.11
C PRO A 55 -11.02 7.91 6.76
N ARG A 56 -10.30 7.15 7.59
CA ARG A 56 -8.85 6.92 7.44
C ARG A 56 -8.50 5.44 7.51
N PHE A 57 -7.54 5.03 6.68
CA PHE A 57 -7.01 3.67 6.59
C PHE A 57 -5.49 3.69 6.73
N ARG A 58 -4.90 2.57 7.16
CA ARG A 58 -3.45 2.42 7.25
C ARG A 58 -2.89 1.70 6.03
N ILE A 59 -1.70 2.11 5.60
CA ILE A 59 -0.94 1.38 4.59
C ILE A 59 -0.03 0.33 5.24
N PRO A 60 0.49 -0.65 4.48
CA PRO A 60 1.44 -1.61 5.02
C PRO A 60 2.73 -0.92 5.51
N ASP A 61 3.33 -1.44 6.59
CA ASP A 61 4.72 -1.10 6.97
C ASP A 61 5.65 -2.22 6.48
N LEU A 62 6.44 -1.93 5.44
CA LEU A 62 7.42 -2.85 4.86
C LEU A 62 8.86 -2.45 5.16
N ARG A 63 9.09 -1.44 6.02
CA ARG A 63 10.45 -1.02 6.36
C ARG A 63 11.14 -2.15 7.13
N GLY A 64 12.20 -2.70 6.52
CA GLY A 64 12.94 -3.84 7.09
C GLY A 64 12.16 -5.16 7.11
N ARG A 65 11.05 -5.27 6.38
CA ARG A 65 10.29 -6.53 6.23
C ARG A 65 10.46 -7.09 4.84
N LEU A 66 10.70 -8.40 4.76
CA LEU A 66 10.65 -9.12 3.50
C LEU A 66 9.18 -9.37 3.16
N THR A 67 8.73 -8.91 1.99
CA THR A 67 7.43 -9.31 1.44
C THR A 67 7.50 -10.78 1.05
N VAL A 68 6.86 -11.65 1.84
CA VAL A 68 6.67 -13.05 1.48
C VAL A 68 5.28 -13.15 0.85
N GLY A 69 5.18 -13.72 -0.35
CA GLY A 69 3.88 -14.01 -0.95
C GLY A 69 3.08 -14.93 -0.02
N GLU A 70 1.75 -14.79 0.00
CA GLU A 70 0.91 -15.72 0.76
C GLU A 70 0.94 -17.10 0.09
N GLY A 71 1.98 -17.87 0.39
CA GLY A 71 2.16 -19.22 -0.14
C GLY A 71 1.39 -20.21 0.71
N LYS A 72 0.19 -20.60 0.27
CA LYS A 72 -0.46 -21.81 0.78
C LYS A 72 0.16 -23.03 0.09
N GLY A 73 1.44 -23.29 0.37
CA GLY A 73 2.12 -24.49 -0.13
C GLY A 73 1.48 -25.73 0.49
N THR A 74 0.68 -26.46 -0.29
CA THR A 74 0.37 -27.86 0.00
C THR A 74 1.64 -28.65 -0.33
N GLY A 75 2.47 -28.90 0.70
CA GLY A 75 3.72 -29.65 0.57
C GLY A 75 3.54 -31.04 -0.03
#